data_AF-A0A940BFP5-F1
#
_entry.id   AF-A0A940BFP5-F1
#
_cell.length_a   1.000
_cell.length_b   1.000
_cell.length_c   1.000
_cell.angle_alpha   90.00
_cell.angle_beta   90.00
_cell.angle_gamma   90.00
#
_symmetry.space_group_name_H-M   'P 1'
#
loop_
_entity.id
_entity.type
_entity.pdbx_description
1 polymer ?
#
loop_
_entity_poly.entity_id
_entity_poly.type
_entity_poly.pdbx_seq_one_letter_code
_entity_poly.pdbx_strand_id
1 'polypeptide(L)'
;DRTRVLTWDDYVGLGYNAQTDAFEMTGLTYEKAITGALAYVSEDHLTEVTILEGHGEMTDQETQVLESRLQDANYLPRRINLRAGDVPDPGSILMILSPTMDLTEEEALTLADFARAGGSLFVTTDYTDPDDLPNLYAFYRLYGVTPLPGLVLADSGDASSYYGSTVTLTPKLLNVENLTTPLVEAGADFLILAPARALELSEASERDLMLYPVLQSGDTSYRRLSNDTLDDLEKREGDPEGPFVLAVLADRGFETGQRSLAFFAGGSSMFLNETVYSMTYSQELLQRVMRRLDGSDDTADIAPKQAVRPPLKAAGLLPSLLAALPPLLVALMAAAILLPRKYR
;
A
#
# COMPACT_ATOMS: atom_id res chain seq x y z
N ASP A 1 -8.60 -10.11 29.95
CA ASP A 1 -7.20 -9.67 29.77
C ASP A 1 -6.70 -10.06 28.39
N ARG A 2 -6.16 -9.10 27.64
CA ARG A 2 -5.44 -9.35 26.38
C ARG A 2 -3.97 -9.53 26.70
N THR A 3 -3.29 -10.41 25.97
CA THR A 3 -1.85 -10.67 26.14
C THR A 3 -1.20 -10.79 24.77
N ARG A 4 -0.04 -10.16 24.58
CA ARG A 4 0.80 -10.28 23.39
C ARG A 4 2.18 -10.74 23.83
N VAL A 5 2.70 -11.80 23.19
CA VAL A 5 4.02 -12.38 23.51
C VAL A 5 4.97 -12.00 22.39
N LEU A 6 6.04 -11.28 22.74
CA LEU A 6 7.06 -10.86 21.80
C LEU A 6 8.22 -11.87 21.77
N THR A 7 8.67 -12.19 20.57
CA THR A 7 9.75 -13.12 20.25
C THR A 7 11.00 -12.38 19.80
N TRP A 8 12.08 -13.10 19.46
CA TRP A 8 13.32 -12.46 19.00
C TRP A 8 13.15 -11.81 17.62
N ASP A 9 12.35 -12.42 16.75
CA ASP A 9 12.15 -11.98 15.37
C ASP A 9 11.37 -10.66 15.30
N ASP A 10 10.47 -10.40 16.26
CA ASP A 10 9.76 -9.11 16.40
C ASP A 10 10.70 -7.91 16.63
N TYR A 11 11.93 -8.17 17.08
CA TYR A 11 12.90 -7.15 17.48
C TYR A 11 13.93 -6.79 16.40
N VAL A 12 13.87 -7.41 15.23
CA VAL A 12 14.85 -7.20 14.15
C VAL A 12 14.18 -6.72 12.87
N GLY A 13 14.54 -5.51 12.44
CA GLY A 13 14.26 -5.02 11.10
C GLY A 13 15.27 -5.60 10.12
N LEU A 14 14.77 -6.35 9.14
CA LEU A 14 15.52 -6.73 7.94
C LEU A 14 15.18 -5.74 6.83
N GLY A 15 16.17 -5.39 6.01
CA GLY A 15 15.94 -4.65 4.78
C GLY A 15 16.85 -5.16 3.67
N TYR A 16 16.31 -5.18 2.47
CA TYR A 16 16.99 -5.72 1.30
C TYR A 16 17.95 -4.70 0.69
N ASN A 17 19.22 -5.07 0.53
CA ASN A 17 20.23 -4.23 -0.11
C ASN A 17 20.37 -4.62 -1.59
N ALA A 18 19.71 -3.86 -2.46
CA ALA A 18 19.71 -4.05 -3.91
C ALA A 18 21.09 -3.91 -4.60
N GLN A 19 22.16 -3.54 -3.88
CA GLN A 19 23.54 -3.54 -4.40
C GLN A 19 24.33 -4.80 -4.06
N THR A 20 23.94 -5.53 -3.01
CA THR A 20 24.62 -6.74 -2.53
C THR A 20 23.79 -8.01 -2.72
N ASP A 21 22.54 -7.88 -3.16
CA ASP A 21 21.55 -8.97 -3.32
C ASP A 21 21.40 -9.81 -2.04
N ALA A 22 21.34 -9.11 -0.91
CA ALA A 22 21.31 -9.71 0.41
C ALA A 22 20.35 -8.97 1.36
N PHE A 23 19.74 -9.72 2.28
CA PHE A 23 19.03 -9.16 3.42
C PHE A 23 20.05 -8.77 4.49
N GLU A 24 20.10 -7.48 4.81
CA GLU A 24 20.95 -6.94 5.86
C GLU A 24 20.06 -6.48 7.03
N MET A 25 20.57 -6.60 8.25
CA MET A 25 19.86 -6.11 9.45
C MET A 25 19.88 -4.58 9.43
N THR A 26 18.74 -3.95 9.12
CA THR A 26 18.60 -2.50 9.00
C THR A 26 18.39 -1.81 10.35
N GLY A 27 17.96 -2.53 11.38
CA GLY A 27 17.89 -2.01 12.74
C GLY A 27 17.23 -2.95 13.74
N LEU A 28 17.11 -2.48 14.99
CA LEU A 28 16.32 -3.13 16.02
C LEU A 28 14.92 -2.50 16.06
N THR A 29 13.88 -3.29 15.82
CA THR A 29 12.45 -2.88 15.89
C THR A 29 11.87 -2.97 17.31
N TYR A 30 12.70 -3.26 18.31
CA TYR A 30 12.35 -3.42 19.73
C TYR A 30 11.36 -2.38 20.27
N GLU A 31 11.59 -1.09 20.00
CA GLU A 31 10.68 -0.02 20.43
C GLU A 31 9.33 -0.05 19.70
N LYS A 32 9.29 -0.39 18.41
CA LYS A 32 8.03 -0.54 17.63
C LYS A 32 7.22 -1.73 18.17
N ALA A 33 7.85 -2.88 18.37
CA ALA A 33 7.21 -4.09 18.88
C ALA A 33 6.64 -3.90 20.30
N ILE A 34 7.40 -3.27 21.20
CA ILE A 34 6.95 -3.01 22.58
C ILE A 34 5.90 -1.90 22.63
N THR A 35 6.04 -0.83 21.85
CA THR A 35 5.03 0.25 21.83
C THR A 35 3.71 -0.26 21.27
N GLY A 36 3.75 -1.05 20.18
CA GLY A 36 2.56 -1.72 19.63
C GLY A 36 1.94 -2.71 20.63
N ALA A 37 2.75 -3.52 21.32
CA ALA A 37 2.24 -4.44 22.34
C ALA A 37 1.66 -3.74 23.58
N LEU A 38 2.24 -2.61 24.01
CA LEU A 38 1.70 -1.79 25.09
C LEU A 38 0.37 -1.17 24.67
N ALA A 39 0.31 -0.55 23.49
CA ALA A 39 -0.90 0.06 22.94
C ALA A 39 -2.03 -0.98 22.82
N TYR A 40 -1.78 -2.12 22.16
CA TYR A 40 -2.74 -3.24 22.04
C TYR A 40 -3.32 -3.74 23.39
N VAL A 41 -2.53 -3.69 24.47
CA VAL A 41 -2.95 -4.12 25.82
C VAL A 41 -3.64 -2.98 26.60
N SER A 42 -3.30 -1.72 26.31
CA SER A 42 -3.78 -0.53 27.04
C SER A 42 -4.92 0.23 26.38
N GLU A 43 -5.16 0.05 25.08
CA GLU A 43 -6.27 0.67 24.34
C GLU A 43 -7.59 0.04 24.76
N ASP A 44 -8.47 0.81 25.39
CA ASP A 44 -9.78 0.34 25.85
C ASP A 44 -10.63 -0.24 24.71
N HIS A 45 -10.46 0.29 23.49
CA HIS A 45 -11.09 -0.19 22.26
C HIS A 45 -10.07 -0.23 21.11
N LEU A 46 -10.07 -1.32 20.35
CA LEU A 46 -9.33 -1.47 19.08
C LEU A 46 -10.38 -1.43 17.96
N THR A 47 -10.07 -0.77 16.84
CA THR A 47 -10.95 -0.78 15.67
C THR A 47 -11.07 -2.20 15.12
N GLU A 48 -12.30 -2.66 14.94
CA GLU A 48 -12.58 -3.95 14.32
C GLU A 48 -12.38 -3.86 12.80
N VAL A 49 -11.73 -4.88 12.23
CA VAL A 49 -11.61 -5.04 10.78
C VAL A 49 -12.34 -6.32 10.42
N THR A 50 -13.44 -6.15 9.71
CA THR A 50 -14.35 -7.22 9.36
C THR A 50 -13.96 -7.75 7.97
N ILE A 51 -13.59 -9.01 7.83
CA ILE A 51 -13.24 -9.66 6.56
C ILE A 51 -14.45 -10.45 6.08
N LEU A 52 -14.89 -10.18 4.86
CA LEU A 52 -16.03 -10.87 4.25
C LEU A 52 -15.66 -12.27 3.78
N GLU A 53 -16.54 -13.23 4.04
CA GLU A 53 -16.51 -14.58 3.50
C GLU A 53 -17.88 -14.99 2.96
N GLY A 54 -17.87 -16.01 2.09
CA GLY A 54 -19.05 -16.73 1.63
C GLY A 54 -19.20 -16.73 0.11
N HIS A 55 -18.51 -15.82 -0.57
CA HIS A 55 -18.55 -15.60 -2.00
C HIS A 55 -17.21 -15.93 -2.68
N GLY A 56 -16.39 -16.74 -2.01
CA GLY A 56 -15.13 -17.26 -2.55
C GLY A 56 -14.02 -16.21 -2.57
N GLU A 57 -14.03 -15.34 -1.56
CA GLU A 57 -12.93 -14.49 -1.13
C GLU A 57 -11.75 -15.31 -0.59
N MET A 58 -10.65 -14.61 -0.31
CA MET A 58 -9.42 -15.20 0.23
C MET A 58 -9.60 -15.86 1.61
N THR A 59 -9.05 -17.07 1.71
CA THR A 59 -9.07 -17.89 2.92
C THR A 59 -8.11 -17.36 3.99
N ASP A 60 -8.29 -17.77 5.25
CA ASP A 60 -7.40 -17.49 6.38
C ASP A 60 -5.91 -17.74 6.08
N GLN A 61 -5.62 -18.75 5.23
CA GLN A 61 -4.26 -19.11 4.87
C GLN A 61 -3.63 -18.10 3.89
N GLU A 62 -4.42 -17.51 3.00
CA GLU A 62 -3.98 -16.53 2.00
C GLU A 62 -3.84 -15.13 2.63
N THR A 63 -4.71 -14.79 3.57
CA THR A 63 -4.71 -13.50 4.30
C THR A 63 -3.84 -13.48 5.54
N GLN A 64 -3.27 -14.61 5.98
CA GLN A 64 -2.55 -14.74 7.26
C GLN A 64 -1.54 -13.60 7.51
N VAL A 65 -0.78 -13.21 6.49
CA VAL A 65 0.21 -12.14 6.58
C VAL A 65 -0.48 -10.77 6.75
N LEU A 66 -1.52 -10.49 5.96
CA LEU A 66 -2.33 -9.27 6.09
C LEU A 66 -2.94 -9.15 7.49
N GLU A 67 -3.59 -10.22 7.98
CA GLU A 67 -4.20 -10.23 9.31
C GLU A 67 -3.16 -10.04 10.43
N SER A 68 -1.96 -10.61 10.31
CA SER A 68 -0.85 -10.33 11.22
C SER A 68 -0.44 -8.85 11.19
N ARG A 69 -0.35 -8.22 10.01
CA ARG A 69 0.03 -6.81 9.88
C ARG A 69 -1.04 -5.84 10.38
N LEU A 70 -2.31 -6.24 10.32
CA LEU A 70 -3.43 -5.53 10.95
C LEU A 70 -3.34 -5.61 12.47
N GLN A 71 -3.10 -6.79 13.04
CA GLN A 71 -2.89 -6.99 14.49
C GLN A 71 -1.66 -6.24 15.00
N ASP A 72 -0.57 -6.20 14.21
CA ASP A 72 0.61 -5.38 14.50
C ASP A 72 0.32 -3.88 14.56
N ALA A 73 -0.68 -3.43 13.79
CA ALA A 73 -1.14 -2.05 13.71
C ALA A 73 -2.34 -1.75 14.64
N ASN A 74 -2.60 -2.62 15.64
CA ASN A 74 -3.67 -2.49 16.64
C ASN A 74 -5.12 -2.60 16.09
N TYR A 75 -5.31 -3.20 14.92
CA TYR A 75 -6.65 -3.59 14.48
C TYR A 75 -7.03 -4.98 15.02
N LEU A 76 -8.33 -5.27 15.07
CA LEU A 76 -8.86 -6.59 15.43
C LEU A 76 -9.55 -7.23 14.21
N PRO A 77 -8.84 -8.06 13.42
CA PRO A 77 -9.47 -8.84 12.35
C PRO A 77 -10.53 -9.81 12.88
N ARG A 78 -11.67 -9.88 12.20
CA ARG A 78 -12.72 -10.89 12.38
C ARG A 78 -13.35 -11.23 11.04
N ARG A 79 -13.78 -12.49 10.86
CA ARG A 79 -14.51 -12.92 9.66
C ARG A 79 -16.01 -12.92 9.89
N ILE A 80 -16.78 -12.56 8.86
CA ILE A 80 -18.25 -12.65 8.83
C ILE A 80 -18.71 -13.28 7.52
N ASN A 81 -19.93 -13.82 7.51
CA ASN A 81 -20.53 -14.38 6.30
C ASN A 81 -21.96 -13.86 6.10
N LEU A 82 -22.17 -13.04 5.05
CA LEU A 82 -23.49 -12.48 4.76
C LEU A 82 -24.53 -13.58 4.44
N ARG A 83 -24.10 -14.70 3.85
CA ARG A 83 -24.98 -15.88 3.58
C ARG A 83 -25.41 -16.59 4.87
N ALA A 84 -24.68 -16.40 5.96
CA ALA A 84 -25.07 -16.87 7.30
C ALA A 84 -26.01 -15.89 8.03
N GLY A 85 -26.23 -14.70 7.48
CA GLY A 85 -27.02 -13.63 8.09
C GLY A 85 -26.21 -12.71 9.03
N ASP A 86 -24.88 -12.77 8.99
CA ASP A 86 -24.02 -11.80 9.68
C ASP A 86 -24.13 -10.42 9.01
N VAL A 87 -23.92 -9.35 9.78
CA VAL A 87 -23.96 -7.96 9.29
C VAL A 87 -22.75 -7.20 9.85
N PRO A 88 -21.98 -6.46 9.02
CA PRO A 88 -20.86 -5.65 9.50
C PRO A 88 -21.35 -4.45 10.33
N ASP A 89 -20.62 -4.11 11.40
CA ASP A 89 -20.88 -2.92 12.21
C ASP A 89 -20.41 -1.67 11.45
N PRO A 90 -21.24 -0.63 11.22
CA PRO A 90 -20.81 0.61 10.56
C PRO A 90 -19.64 1.35 11.23
N GLY A 91 -19.26 1.01 12.46
CA GLY A 91 -18.04 1.48 13.11
C GLY A 91 -16.77 0.67 12.79
N SER A 92 -16.85 -0.37 11.94
CA SER A 92 -15.74 -1.22 11.51
C SER A 92 -15.30 -0.91 10.07
N ILE A 93 -14.13 -1.44 9.69
CA ILE A 93 -13.68 -1.45 8.29
C ILE A 93 -13.99 -2.81 7.69
N LEU A 94 -14.78 -2.85 6.61
CA LEU A 94 -15.10 -4.08 5.88
C LEU A 94 -14.08 -4.34 4.76
N MET A 95 -13.38 -5.47 4.84
CA MET A 95 -12.52 -5.99 3.78
C MET A 95 -13.28 -6.94 2.86
N ILE A 96 -13.25 -6.68 1.55
CA ILE A 96 -13.81 -7.56 0.51
C ILE A 96 -12.64 -7.96 -0.40
N LEU A 97 -12.15 -9.19 -0.24
CA LEU A 97 -10.85 -9.62 -0.78
C LEU A 97 -11.01 -10.59 -1.95
N SER A 98 -11.04 -10.04 -3.16
CA SER A 98 -11.07 -10.77 -4.45
C SER A 98 -12.16 -11.87 -4.53
N PRO A 99 -13.45 -11.52 -4.36
CA PRO A 99 -14.56 -12.47 -4.40
C PRO A 99 -14.73 -13.13 -5.78
N THR A 100 -15.13 -14.40 -5.80
CA THR A 100 -15.28 -15.22 -7.01
C THR A 100 -16.72 -15.67 -7.31
N MET A 101 -17.69 -15.24 -6.50
CA MET A 101 -19.13 -15.45 -6.69
C MET A 101 -19.88 -14.13 -6.49
N ASP A 102 -20.99 -13.93 -7.18
CA ASP A 102 -21.76 -12.69 -7.06
C ASP A 102 -22.61 -12.67 -5.78
N LEU A 103 -22.87 -11.46 -5.29
CA LEU A 103 -23.81 -11.19 -4.21
C LEU A 103 -25.24 -11.49 -4.66
N THR A 104 -26.11 -11.85 -3.72
CA THR A 104 -27.56 -11.73 -3.89
C THR A 104 -28.00 -10.26 -3.77
N GLU A 105 -29.23 -9.96 -4.22
CA GLU A 105 -29.81 -8.62 -4.08
C GLU A 105 -29.91 -8.17 -2.61
N GLU A 106 -30.24 -9.09 -1.69
CA GLU A 106 -30.35 -8.80 -0.25
C GLU A 106 -28.98 -8.49 0.39
N GLU A 107 -27.92 -9.19 -0.02
CA GLU A 107 -26.56 -8.94 0.44
C GLU A 107 -26.01 -7.61 -0.11
N ALA A 108 -26.27 -7.31 -1.38
CA ALA A 108 -25.89 -6.03 -1.99
C ALA A 108 -26.61 -4.84 -1.33
N LEU A 109 -27.89 -5.02 -0.93
CA LEU A 109 -28.62 -4.03 -0.13
C LEU A 109 -28.00 -3.87 1.27
N THR A 110 -27.62 -4.97 1.93
CA THR A 110 -26.97 -4.95 3.26
C THR A 110 -25.65 -4.17 3.22
N LEU A 111 -24.82 -4.39 2.20
CA LEU A 111 -23.58 -3.61 2.00
C LEU A 111 -23.84 -2.14 1.68
N ALA A 112 -24.88 -1.83 0.90
CA ALA A 112 -25.28 -0.46 0.60
C ALA A 112 -25.80 0.28 1.86
N ASP A 113 -26.46 -0.41 2.79
CA ASP A 113 -26.92 0.17 4.05
C ASP A 113 -25.77 0.37 5.06
N PHE A 114 -24.82 -0.57 5.14
CA PHE A 114 -23.54 -0.38 5.85
C PHE A 114 -22.80 0.88 5.37
N ALA A 115 -22.68 1.05 4.05
CA ALA A 115 -22.10 2.24 3.43
C ALA A 115 -22.85 3.54 3.81
N ARG A 116 -24.19 3.56 3.71
CA ARG A 116 -25.03 4.72 4.07
C ARG A 116 -24.95 5.11 5.54
N ALA A 117 -24.61 4.15 6.40
CA ALA A 117 -24.39 4.36 7.83
C ALA A 117 -22.99 4.91 8.17
N GLY A 118 -22.07 4.98 7.19
CA GLY A 118 -20.71 5.51 7.34
C GLY A 118 -19.60 4.46 7.38
N GLY A 119 -19.94 3.17 7.22
CA GLY A 119 -18.97 2.08 7.25
C GLY A 119 -17.94 2.17 6.12
N SER A 120 -16.66 1.98 6.44
CA SER A 120 -15.53 2.10 5.50
C SER A 120 -15.17 0.75 4.87
N LEU A 121 -14.57 0.79 3.67
CA LEU A 121 -14.26 -0.39 2.85
C LEU A 121 -12.79 -0.47 2.45
N PHE A 122 -12.26 -1.68 2.43
CA PHE A 122 -11.01 -2.04 1.78
C PHE A 122 -11.28 -3.18 0.79
N VAL A 123 -10.98 -3.00 -0.48
CA VAL A 123 -11.37 -3.93 -1.54
C VAL A 123 -10.16 -4.31 -2.38
N THR A 124 -9.93 -5.61 -2.57
CA THR A 124 -9.03 -6.11 -3.63
C THR A 124 -9.85 -6.76 -4.74
N THR A 125 -9.40 -6.56 -5.98
CA THR A 125 -9.92 -7.30 -7.14
C THR A 125 -8.73 -7.75 -8.00
N ASP A 126 -8.50 -9.06 -8.06
CA ASP A 126 -7.44 -9.64 -8.87
C ASP A 126 -7.91 -9.87 -10.32
N TYR A 127 -6.94 -9.97 -11.24
CA TYR A 127 -7.21 -10.16 -12.68
C TYR A 127 -7.84 -11.52 -13.02
N THR A 128 -7.79 -12.47 -12.07
CA THR A 128 -8.42 -13.80 -12.14
C THR A 128 -9.89 -13.81 -11.71
N ASP A 129 -10.36 -12.76 -11.02
CA ASP A 129 -11.72 -12.74 -10.49
C ASP A 129 -12.71 -12.62 -11.65
N PRO A 130 -13.88 -13.28 -11.59
CA PRO A 130 -14.86 -13.23 -12.67
C PRO A 130 -15.28 -11.80 -13.02
N ASP A 131 -15.36 -11.50 -14.31
CA ASP A 131 -15.84 -10.20 -14.80
C ASP A 131 -17.37 -10.06 -14.75
N ASP A 132 -18.11 -11.16 -14.56
CA ASP A 132 -19.58 -11.22 -14.52
C ASP A 132 -20.10 -11.36 -13.08
N LEU A 133 -19.91 -10.29 -12.29
CA LEU A 133 -20.39 -10.17 -10.91
C LEU A 133 -21.34 -8.94 -10.80
N PRO A 134 -22.54 -8.97 -11.42
CA PRO A 134 -23.35 -7.78 -11.66
C PRO A 134 -23.81 -7.06 -10.39
N ASN A 135 -24.14 -7.77 -9.30
CA ASN A 135 -24.59 -7.16 -8.04
C ASN A 135 -23.43 -6.57 -7.25
N LEU A 136 -22.32 -7.31 -7.14
CA LEU A 136 -21.08 -6.81 -6.54
C LEU A 136 -20.55 -5.57 -7.26
N TYR A 137 -20.50 -5.60 -8.60
CA TYR A 137 -20.02 -4.45 -9.37
C TYR A 137 -21.04 -3.30 -9.38
N ALA A 138 -22.34 -3.56 -9.14
CA ALA A 138 -23.30 -2.49 -8.85
C ALA A 138 -23.01 -1.80 -7.52
N PHE A 139 -22.61 -2.56 -6.49
CA PHE A 139 -22.14 -2.00 -5.22
C PHE A 139 -20.83 -1.20 -5.40
N TYR A 140 -19.84 -1.71 -6.12
CA TYR A 140 -18.59 -0.97 -6.40
C TYR A 140 -18.83 0.34 -7.18
N ARG A 141 -19.81 0.35 -8.10
CA ARG A 141 -20.21 1.57 -8.81
C ARG A 141 -20.88 2.64 -7.92
N LEU A 142 -21.33 2.33 -6.70
CA LEU A 142 -21.72 3.36 -5.72
C LEU A 142 -20.54 4.25 -5.28
N TYR A 143 -19.31 3.74 -5.47
CA TYR A 143 -18.04 4.45 -5.28
C TYR A 143 -17.40 4.85 -6.62
N GLY A 144 -18.12 4.77 -7.74
CA GLY A 144 -17.61 5.11 -9.07
C GLY A 144 -16.48 4.22 -9.58
N VAL A 145 -16.25 3.04 -8.99
CA VAL A 145 -15.19 2.11 -9.39
C VAL A 145 -15.77 0.92 -10.16
N THR A 146 -15.15 0.57 -11.29
CA THR A 146 -15.44 -0.66 -12.04
C THR A 146 -14.13 -1.40 -12.34
N PRO A 147 -13.93 -2.63 -11.83
CA PRO A 147 -12.80 -3.47 -12.22
C PRO A 147 -12.86 -3.79 -13.71
N LEU A 148 -11.75 -3.62 -14.44
CA LEU A 148 -11.67 -3.92 -15.86
C LEU A 148 -11.13 -5.33 -16.10
N PRO A 149 -11.64 -6.08 -17.10
CA PRO A 149 -11.10 -7.40 -17.47
C PRO A 149 -9.62 -7.36 -17.85
N GLY A 150 -8.88 -8.43 -17.59
CA GLY A 150 -7.51 -8.60 -18.10
C GLY A 150 -6.39 -8.09 -17.20
N LEU A 151 -5.18 -8.49 -17.59
CA LEU A 151 -3.92 -8.27 -16.89
C LEU A 151 -3.25 -6.99 -17.38
N VAL A 152 -2.83 -6.11 -16.47
CA VAL A 152 -1.98 -4.96 -16.79
C VAL A 152 -0.51 -5.39 -16.81
N LEU A 153 0.19 -5.01 -17.88
CA LEU A 153 1.58 -5.37 -18.17
C LEU A 153 2.41 -4.10 -18.39
N ALA A 154 3.64 -4.09 -17.88
CA ALA A 154 4.61 -3.08 -18.26
C ALA A 154 5.15 -3.32 -19.67
N ASP A 155 5.55 -2.25 -20.36
CA ASP A 155 6.36 -2.36 -21.57
C ASP A 155 7.78 -2.83 -21.19
N SER A 156 8.33 -3.81 -21.90
CA SER A 156 9.68 -4.34 -21.62
C SER A 156 10.80 -3.33 -21.93
N GLY A 157 10.51 -2.27 -22.69
CA GLY A 157 11.37 -1.12 -22.88
C GLY A 157 11.37 -0.13 -21.71
N ASP A 158 10.38 -0.19 -20.80
CA ASP A 158 10.32 0.62 -19.58
C ASP A 158 10.70 -0.19 -18.34
N ALA A 159 12.00 -0.40 -18.18
CA ALA A 159 12.60 -1.06 -17.02
C ALA A 159 12.41 -0.32 -15.68
N SER A 160 11.74 0.85 -15.65
CA SER A 160 11.37 1.53 -14.40
C SER A 160 9.97 1.17 -13.90
N SER A 161 9.13 0.61 -14.77
CA SER A 161 7.74 0.25 -14.47
C SER A 161 7.53 -1.21 -14.05
N TYR A 162 8.59 -2.02 -13.94
CA TYR A 162 8.50 -3.42 -13.51
C TYR A 162 9.73 -3.93 -12.75
N TYR A 163 9.52 -4.98 -11.94
CA TYR A 163 10.57 -5.67 -11.20
C TYR A 163 10.74 -7.12 -11.67
N GLY A 164 11.83 -7.39 -12.41
CA GLY A 164 12.22 -8.72 -12.88
C GLY A 164 11.40 -9.28 -14.07
N SER A 165 10.08 -9.07 -14.09
CA SER A 165 9.16 -9.47 -15.17
C SER A 165 8.10 -8.41 -15.42
N THR A 166 7.62 -8.25 -16.65
CA THR A 166 6.61 -7.25 -17.05
C THR A 166 5.23 -7.45 -16.40
N VAL A 167 4.97 -8.62 -15.81
CA VAL A 167 3.78 -8.93 -14.99
C VAL A 167 3.89 -8.34 -13.56
N THR A 168 5.11 -8.09 -13.11
CA THR A 168 5.42 -7.61 -11.75
C THR A 168 5.63 -6.11 -11.81
N LEU A 169 4.54 -5.34 -11.71
CA LEU A 169 4.58 -3.89 -11.87
C LEU A 169 5.26 -3.21 -10.68
N THR A 170 5.99 -2.13 -10.99
CA THR A 170 6.41 -1.11 -10.03
C THR A 170 5.51 0.11 -10.25
N PRO A 171 4.34 0.19 -9.60
CA PRO A 171 3.38 1.25 -9.84
C PRO A 171 3.89 2.61 -9.32
N LYS A 172 3.49 3.68 -9.99
CA LYS A 172 3.68 5.05 -9.51
C LYS A 172 2.75 5.30 -8.33
N LEU A 173 3.32 5.65 -7.17
CA LEU A 173 2.56 6.15 -6.02
C LEU A 173 2.20 7.62 -6.25
N LEU A 174 0.91 7.94 -6.34
CA LEU A 174 0.41 9.28 -6.58
C LEU A 174 0.23 10.05 -5.26
N ASN A 175 0.33 11.38 -5.30
CA ASN A 175 0.11 12.24 -4.13
C ASN A 175 -1.38 12.38 -3.81
N VAL A 176 -1.78 11.85 -2.66
CA VAL A 176 -3.10 12.00 -2.05
C VAL A 176 -2.90 12.58 -0.65
N GLU A 177 -3.60 13.67 -0.35
CA GLU A 177 -3.54 14.36 0.94
C GLU A 177 -4.03 13.43 2.07
N ASN A 178 -3.37 13.49 3.23
CA ASN A 178 -3.61 12.63 4.40
C ASN A 178 -3.53 11.10 4.13
N LEU A 179 -2.97 10.69 2.98
CA LEU A 179 -2.77 9.28 2.65
C LEU A 179 -1.35 8.97 2.19
N THR A 180 -0.93 9.42 1.00
CA THR A 180 0.34 9.00 0.38
C THR A 180 1.38 10.10 0.29
N THR A 181 0.98 11.37 0.35
CA THR A 181 1.90 12.52 0.22
C THR A 181 3.14 12.42 1.14
N PRO A 182 3.03 12.02 2.43
CA PRO A 182 4.21 11.88 3.29
C PRO A 182 5.17 10.76 2.88
N LEU A 183 4.69 9.73 2.16
CA LEU A 183 5.56 8.66 1.62
C LEU A 183 6.30 9.16 0.39
N VAL A 184 5.60 9.82 -0.54
CA VAL A 184 6.18 10.38 -1.76
C VAL A 184 7.23 11.46 -1.43
N GLU A 185 6.93 12.38 -0.50
CA GLU A 185 7.89 13.41 -0.07
C GLU A 185 9.14 12.83 0.64
N ALA A 186 9.02 11.66 1.27
CA ALA A 186 10.12 10.96 1.90
C ALA A 186 10.95 10.10 0.92
N GLY A 187 10.52 9.92 -0.33
CA GLY A 187 11.10 8.94 -1.26
C GLY A 187 10.85 7.48 -0.82
N ALA A 188 9.72 7.26 -0.16
CA ALA A 188 9.25 5.97 0.36
C ALA A 188 8.11 5.41 -0.52
N ASP A 189 8.32 5.42 -1.85
CA ASP A 189 7.32 5.21 -2.89
C ASP A 189 7.53 3.92 -3.72
N PHE A 190 8.61 3.17 -3.48
CA PHE A 190 8.85 1.88 -4.14
C PHE A 190 7.86 0.81 -3.67
N LEU A 191 7.05 0.33 -4.61
CA LEU A 191 6.01 -0.68 -4.44
C LEU A 191 6.12 -1.77 -5.51
N ILE A 192 5.58 -2.95 -5.22
CA ILE A 192 5.47 -4.06 -6.17
C ILE A 192 4.03 -4.57 -6.15
N LEU A 193 3.43 -4.69 -7.34
CA LEU A 193 2.10 -5.27 -7.55
C LEU A 193 2.17 -6.32 -8.66
N ALA A 194 1.88 -7.58 -8.31
CA ALA A 194 2.10 -8.71 -9.21
C ALA A 194 1.12 -9.87 -8.92
N PRO A 195 0.17 -10.18 -9.80
CA PRO A 195 -0.28 -9.44 -10.99
C PRO A 195 -1.14 -8.22 -10.64
N ALA A 196 -1.53 -7.45 -11.66
CA ALA A 196 -2.33 -6.21 -11.52
C ALA A 196 -3.54 -6.19 -12.48
N ARG A 197 -4.66 -5.64 -12.00
CA ARG A 197 -5.90 -5.37 -12.74
C ARG A 197 -6.11 -3.86 -12.83
N ALA A 198 -6.67 -3.38 -13.94
CA ALA A 198 -7.00 -1.97 -14.09
C ALA A 198 -8.36 -1.65 -13.45
N LEU A 199 -8.50 -0.45 -12.90
CA LEU A 199 -9.76 0.11 -12.39
C LEU A 199 -10.22 1.24 -13.32
N GLU A 200 -11.46 1.18 -13.79
CA GLU A 200 -12.15 2.31 -14.42
C GLU A 200 -12.81 3.18 -13.35
N LEU A 201 -12.67 4.50 -13.49
CA LEU A 201 -13.22 5.49 -12.59
C LEU A 201 -14.30 6.31 -13.29
N SER A 202 -15.45 6.50 -12.64
CA SER A 202 -16.56 7.28 -13.16
C SER A 202 -17.16 8.20 -12.09
N GLU A 203 -16.88 9.49 -12.22
CA GLU A 203 -17.50 10.56 -11.42
C GLU A 203 -18.86 11.01 -12.00
N ALA A 204 -19.22 10.53 -13.20
CA ALA A 204 -19.94 11.30 -14.22
C ALA A 204 -21.40 11.69 -13.92
N SER A 205 -21.94 11.37 -12.73
CA SER A 205 -23.35 11.61 -12.37
C SER A 205 -23.57 12.18 -10.96
N GLU A 206 -22.57 12.22 -10.07
CA GLU A 206 -22.84 12.34 -8.63
C GLU A 206 -22.00 13.42 -7.95
N ARG A 207 -22.66 14.36 -7.26
CA ARG A 207 -22.01 15.53 -6.64
C ARG A 207 -21.23 15.23 -5.36
N ASP A 208 -21.57 14.12 -4.72
CA ASP A 208 -21.07 13.72 -3.40
C ASP A 208 -20.12 12.51 -3.49
N LEU A 209 -19.46 12.33 -4.64
CA LEU A 209 -18.40 11.33 -4.83
C LEU A 209 -17.11 12.03 -5.24
N MET A 210 -16.00 11.73 -4.55
CA MET A 210 -14.65 12.17 -4.90
C MET A 210 -13.75 10.96 -5.09
N LEU A 211 -12.96 10.93 -6.16
CA LEU A 211 -12.06 9.83 -6.49
C LEU A 211 -10.61 10.31 -6.48
N TYR A 212 -9.77 9.65 -5.70
CA TYR A 212 -8.34 9.96 -5.55
C TYR A 212 -7.52 8.75 -6.02
N PRO A 213 -7.05 8.72 -7.28
CA PRO A 213 -6.13 7.68 -7.74
C PRO A 213 -4.88 7.62 -6.85
N VAL A 214 -4.61 6.45 -6.29
CA VAL A 214 -3.50 6.20 -5.35
C VAL A 214 -2.32 5.55 -6.05
N LEU A 215 -2.58 4.56 -6.91
CA LEU A 215 -1.57 3.84 -7.68
C LEU A 215 -1.90 3.89 -9.17
N GLN A 216 -0.87 4.06 -9.99
CA GLN A 216 -0.97 4.13 -11.44
C GLN A 216 0.13 3.31 -12.11
N SER A 217 -0.16 2.66 -13.24
CA SER A 217 0.86 1.93 -14.01
C SER A 217 1.79 2.89 -14.77
N GLY A 218 2.86 2.35 -15.38
CA GLY A 218 3.74 3.09 -16.29
C GLY A 218 3.01 3.65 -17.51
N ASP A 219 3.51 4.75 -18.08
CA ASP A 219 2.83 5.46 -19.19
C ASP A 219 2.80 4.64 -20.49
N THR A 220 3.70 3.68 -20.63
CA THR A 220 3.81 2.75 -21.78
C THR A 220 3.10 1.42 -21.57
N SER A 221 2.53 1.18 -20.38
CA SER A 221 1.84 -0.07 -20.02
C SER A 221 0.67 -0.38 -20.96
N TYR A 222 0.27 -1.64 -21.00
CA TYR A 222 -0.85 -2.14 -21.81
C TYR A 222 -1.64 -3.18 -21.02
N ARG A 223 -2.89 -3.43 -21.43
CA ARG A 223 -3.77 -4.40 -20.76
C ARG A 223 -4.12 -5.55 -21.71
N ARG A 224 -3.70 -6.77 -21.36
CA ARG A 224 -4.02 -8.00 -22.10
C ARG A 224 -5.33 -8.58 -21.57
N LEU A 225 -6.33 -8.75 -22.44
CA LEU A 225 -7.64 -9.30 -22.03
C LEU A 225 -7.54 -10.80 -21.73
N SER A 226 -8.29 -11.28 -20.72
CA SER A 226 -8.14 -12.60 -20.07
C SER A 226 -8.47 -13.83 -20.92
N ASN A 227 -8.69 -13.68 -22.23
CA ASN A 227 -9.02 -14.78 -23.14
C ASN A 227 -7.78 -15.45 -23.77
N ASP A 228 -6.57 -14.98 -23.44
CA ASP A 228 -5.29 -15.61 -23.82
C ASP A 228 -4.64 -16.30 -22.61
N THR A 229 -3.92 -17.40 -22.84
CA THR A 229 -3.11 -18.02 -21.78
C THR A 229 -1.88 -17.16 -21.45
N LEU A 230 -1.32 -17.35 -20.25
CA LEU A 230 -0.08 -16.66 -19.80
C LEU A 230 1.16 -16.95 -20.66
N ASP A 231 1.04 -17.78 -21.71
CA ASP A 231 2.11 -18.19 -22.61
C ASP A 231 2.45 -17.12 -23.68
N ASP A 232 1.52 -16.20 -23.97
CA ASP A 232 1.74 -15.07 -24.89
C ASP A 232 1.20 -13.79 -24.26
N LEU A 233 2.11 -13.03 -23.66
CA LEU A 233 1.86 -11.75 -23.01
C LEU A 233 2.46 -10.57 -23.81
N GLU A 234 2.92 -10.77 -25.05
CA GLU A 234 3.44 -9.66 -25.85
C GLU A 234 2.32 -8.68 -26.25
N LYS A 235 2.64 -7.38 -26.30
CA LYS A 235 1.72 -6.32 -26.72
C LYS A 235 1.31 -6.50 -28.19
N ARG A 236 0.01 -6.47 -28.48
CA ARG A 236 -0.54 -6.62 -29.84
C ARG A 236 -1.35 -5.41 -30.25
N GLU A 237 -1.56 -5.24 -31.56
CA GLU A 237 -2.36 -4.15 -32.11
C GLU A 237 -3.80 -4.22 -31.57
N GLY A 238 -4.28 -3.11 -30.98
CA GLY A 238 -5.60 -3.02 -30.36
C GLY A 238 -5.65 -3.29 -28.86
N ASP A 239 -4.53 -3.68 -28.22
CA ASP A 239 -4.47 -3.71 -26.76
C ASP A 239 -4.66 -2.30 -26.19
N PRO A 240 -5.52 -2.10 -25.17
CA PRO A 240 -5.62 -0.83 -24.46
C PRO A 240 -4.25 -0.40 -23.92
N GLU A 241 -3.91 0.86 -24.17
CA GLU A 241 -2.69 1.49 -23.65
C GLU A 241 -2.99 2.26 -22.36
N GLY A 242 -2.01 2.32 -21.47
CA GLY A 242 -2.09 3.02 -20.20
C GLY A 242 -1.77 4.52 -20.30
N PRO A 243 -1.45 5.17 -19.16
CA PRO A 243 -1.40 4.58 -17.83
C PRO A 243 -2.78 4.24 -17.24
N PHE A 244 -2.88 3.13 -16.51
CA PHE A 244 -4.09 2.64 -15.85
C PHE A 244 -4.08 2.99 -14.36
N VAL A 245 -5.26 3.25 -13.80
CA VAL A 245 -5.44 3.30 -12.34
C VAL A 245 -5.39 1.87 -11.80
N LEU A 246 -4.54 1.64 -10.79
CA LEU A 246 -4.33 0.35 -10.13
C LEU A 246 -4.82 0.36 -8.69
N ALA A 247 -4.96 1.54 -8.07
CA ALA A 247 -5.68 1.69 -6.81
C ALA A 247 -6.27 3.10 -6.69
N VAL A 248 -7.37 3.24 -5.96
CA VAL A 248 -8.12 4.49 -5.75
C VAL A 248 -8.70 4.53 -4.35
N LEU A 249 -8.67 5.71 -3.71
CA LEU A 249 -9.51 6.02 -2.56
C LEU A 249 -10.74 6.77 -3.07
N ALA A 250 -11.91 6.21 -2.85
CA ALA A 250 -13.19 6.86 -3.07
C ALA A 250 -13.73 7.43 -1.75
N ASP A 251 -14.27 8.64 -1.79
CA ASP A 251 -14.92 9.31 -0.66
C ASP A 251 -16.35 9.68 -1.04
N ARG A 252 -17.31 9.00 -0.42
CA ARG A 252 -18.73 9.01 -0.78
C ARG A 252 -19.57 9.63 0.33
N GLY A 253 -20.15 10.79 0.08
CA GLY A 253 -21.22 11.35 0.90
C GLY A 253 -22.58 10.73 0.58
N PHE A 254 -23.42 10.61 1.61
CA PHE A 254 -24.82 10.16 1.48
C PHE A 254 -25.79 11.22 1.98
N GLU A 255 -27.05 11.16 1.54
CA GLU A 255 -28.13 12.08 1.97
C GLU A 255 -28.40 12.05 3.49
N THR A 256 -27.94 10.99 4.18
CA THR A 256 -27.94 10.86 5.65
C THR A 256 -27.01 11.85 6.35
N GLY A 257 -26.11 12.51 5.61
CA GLY A 257 -25.02 13.34 6.13
C GLY A 257 -23.77 12.55 6.53
N GLN A 258 -23.82 11.21 6.45
CA GLN A 258 -22.65 10.34 6.65
C GLN A 258 -21.75 10.35 5.42
N ARG A 259 -20.49 9.99 5.63
CA ARG A 259 -19.51 9.70 4.57
C ARG A 259 -18.96 8.30 4.76
N SER A 260 -18.75 7.58 3.66
CA SER A 260 -18.02 6.32 3.64
C SER A 260 -16.78 6.48 2.77
N LEU A 261 -15.66 5.93 3.25
CA LEU A 261 -14.42 5.84 2.51
C LEU A 261 -14.22 4.41 2.00
N ALA A 262 -13.80 4.27 0.74
CA ALA A 262 -13.52 2.97 0.15
C ALA A 262 -12.18 2.98 -0.59
N PHE A 263 -11.22 2.18 -0.13
CA PHE A 263 -9.97 1.95 -0.85
C PHE A 263 -10.11 0.71 -1.72
N PHE A 264 -9.92 0.87 -3.03
CA PHE A 264 -9.91 -0.23 -3.99
C PHE A 264 -8.49 -0.44 -4.55
N ALA A 265 -8.05 -1.70 -4.61
CA ALA A 265 -6.81 -2.11 -5.27
C ALA A 265 -7.09 -3.18 -6.33
N GLY A 266 -6.68 -2.90 -7.56
CA GLY A 266 -6.64 -3.84 -8.68
C GLY A 266 -5.47 -4.82 -8.54
N GLY A 267 -5.48 -5.62 -7.48
CA GLY A 267 -4.47 -6.61 -7.18
C GLY A 267 -4.23 -6.72 -5.67
N SER A 268 -4.25 -7.93 -5.13
CA SER A 268 -4.11 -8.20 -3.69
C SER A 268 -2.67 -8.43 -3.23
N SER A 269 -1.80 -8.87 -4.14
CA SER A 269 -0.46 -9.39 -3.86
C SER A 269 0.44 -8.50 -3.00
N MET A 270 0.30 -7.18 -3.10
CA MET A 270 1.09 -6.22 -2.30
C MET A 270 0.80 -6.30 -0.79
N PHE A 271 -0.35 -6.87 -0.40
CA PHE A 271 -0.82 -6.94 0.98
C PHE A 271 -0.67 -8.32 1.63
N LEU A 272 -0.49 -9.37 0.83
CA LEU A 272 -0.53 -10.77 1.28
C LEU A 272 0.86 -11.41 1.45
N ASN A 273 1.93 -10.78 0.93
CA ASN A 273 3.23 -11.42 0.80
C ASN A 273 4.30 -10.75 1.67
N GLU A 274 4.85 -11.52 2.61
CA GLU A 274 5.92 -11.08 3.52
C GLU A 274 7.18 -10.60 2.80
N THR A 275 7.53 -11.24 1.67
CA THR A 275 8.68 -10.82 0.86
C THR A 275 8.44 -9.43 0.27
N VAL A 276 7.21 -9.15 -0.19
CA VAL A 276 6.85 -7.83 -0.72
C VAL A 276 6.94 -6.78 0.40
N TYR A 277 6.43 -7.05 1.59
CA TYR A 277 6.60 -6.15 2.74
C TYR A 277 8.08 -5.90 3.12
N SER A 278 8.96 -6.91 3.00
CA SER A 278 10.39 -6.75 3.30
C SER A 278 11.19 -5.96 2.25
N MET A 279 10.62 -5.80 1.04
CA MET A 279 11.29 -5.18 -0.12
C MET A 279 10.69 -3.84 -0.56
N THR A 280 9.52 -3.46 -0.03
CA THR A 280 8.70 -2.33 -0.51
C THR A 280 8.02 -1.60 0.63
N TYR A 281 7.45 -0.43 0.34
CA TYR A 281 6.68 0.38 1.30
C TYR A 281 5.19 -0.02 1.40
N SER A 282 4.84 -1.25 1.00
CA SER A 282 3.45 -1.73 1.04
C SER A 282 2.88 -1.81 2.47
N GLN A 283 3.73 -2.01 3.50
CA GLN A 283 3.29 -2.00 4.89
C GLN A 283 2.91 -0.59 5.33
N GLU A 284 3.74 0.39 5.00
CA GLU A 284 3.48 1.81 5.27
C GLU A 284 2.23 2.30 4.51
N LEU A 285 2.05 1.88 3.26
CA LEU A 285 0.84 2.17 2.49
C LEU A 285 -0.40 1.57 3.16
N LEU A 286 -0.38 0.29 3.52
CA LEU A 286 -1.49 -0.37 4.23
C LEU A 286 -1.82 0.37 5.53
N GLN A 287 -0.81 0.70 6.36
CA GLN A 287 -1.03 1.39 7.63
C GLN A 287 -1.65 2.78 7.45
N ARG A 288 -1.29 3.51 6.38
CA ARG A 288 -1.90 4.81 6.07
C ARG A 288 -3.31 4.66 5.50
N VAL A 289 -3.56 3.67 4.64
CA VAL A 289 -4.92 3.33 4.15
C VAL A 289 -5.84 2.99 5.33
N MET A 290 -5.43 2.08 6.22
CA MET A 290 -6.27 1.66 7.34
C MET A 290 -6.58 2.82 8.30
N ARG A 291 -5.61 3.66 8.65
CA ARG A 291 -5.85 4.88 9.45
C ARG A 291 -6.82 5.85 8.77
N ARG A 292 -6.70 6.02 7.45
CA ARG A 292 -7.59 6.90 6.67
C ARG A 292 -9.02 6.36 6.66
N LEU A 293 -9.20 5.05 6.49
CA LEU A 293 -10.51 4.37 6.52
C LEU A 293 -11.15 4.38 7.93
N ASP A 294 -10.33 4.29 8.98
CA ASP A 294 -10.72 4.37 10.40
C ASP A 294 -11.15 5.79 10.83
N GLY A 295 -10.91 6.81 9.99
CA GLY A 295 -11.18 8.22 10.33
C GLY A 295 -10.20 8.81 11.35
N SER A 296 -9.14 8.06 11.70
CA SER A 296 -8.08 8.44 12.65
C SER A 296 -7.07 9.42 12.04
N ASP A 297 -7.55 10.60 11.64
CA ASP A 297 -6.70 11.76 11.32
C ASP A 297 -6.37 12.58 12.59
N ASP A 298 -5.20 13.23 12.58
CA ASP A 298 -4.74 14.24 13.55
C ASP A 298 -4.14 13.80 14.92
N THR A 299 -3.54 12.59 15.00
CA THR A 299 -2.43 12.37 15.96
C THR A 299 -1.09 12.23 15.25
N ALA A 300 -0.20 13.18 15.56
CA ALA A 300 1.09 13.40 14.91
C ALA A 300 1.87 12.11 14.60
N ASP A 301 2.30 11.99 13.35
CA ASP A 301 3.07 10.89 12.79
C ASP A 301 4.34 10.59 13.61
N ILE A 302 4.26 9.64 14.55
CA ILE A 302 5.45 9.04 15.17
C ILE A 302 6.02 8.01 14.17
N ALA A 303 6.43 8.52 13.01
CA ALA A 303 7.35 7.83 12.14
C ALA A 303 8.64 7.58 12.95
N PRO A 304 9.05 6.32 13.15
CA PRO A 304 10.26 6.04 13.92
C PRO A 304 11.45 6.70 13.22
N LYS A 305 12.19 7.53 13.96
CA LYS A 305 13.46 8.08 13.47
C LYS A 305 14.36 6.92 13.09
N GLN A 306 14.64 6.75 11.81
CA GLN A 306 15.63 5.79 11.32
C GLN A 306 16.95 6.04 12.07
N ALA A 307 17.35 5.10 12.92
CA ALA A 307 18.58 5.18 13.68
C ALA A 307 19.81 5.13 12.76
N VAL A 308 19.66 4.50 11.60
CA VAL A 308 20.59 4.58 10.47
C VAL A 308 20.25 5.83 9.67
N ARG A 309 21.03 6.89 9.85
CA ARG A 309 21.07 7.97 8.86
C ARG A 309 21.63 7.37 7.56
N PRO A 310 20.95 7.45 6.41
CA PRO A 310 21.61 7.15 5.15
C PRO A 310 22.86 8.05 5.03
N PRO A 311 24.02 7.52 4.61
CA PRO A 311 25.22 8.33 4.45
C PRO A 311 24.90 9.44 3.44
N LEU A 312 25.26 10.70 3.77
CA LEU A 312 24.95 11.86 2.94
C LEU A 312 25.43 11.63 1.49
N LYS A 313 24.49 11.32 0.59
CA LYS A 313 24.69 11.38 -0.86
C LYS A 313 24.68 12.85 -1.30
N ALA A 314 25.72 13.59 -0.89
CA ALA A 314 25.95 14.94 -1.38
C ALA A 314 26.37 14.87 -2.86
N ALA A 315 25.42 15.13 -3.76
CA ALA A 315 25.70 15.23 -5.19
C ALA A 315 26.60 16.45 -5.48
N GLY A 316 27.62 16.27 -6.30
CA GLY A 316 28.58 17.31 -6.71
C GLY A 316 29.89 17.33 -5.93
N LEU A 317 30.69 18.39 -6.12
CA LEU A 317 32.09 18.49 -5.65
C LEU A 317 32.24 18.92 -4.18
N LEU A 318 31.15 19.25 -3.50
CA LEU A 318 31.12 19.74 -2.11
C LEU A 318 31.78 18.81 -1.07
N PRO A 319 31.48 17.49 -1.00
CA PRO A 319 32.12 16.61 -0.02
C PRO A 319 33.63 16.46 -0.27
N SER A 320 34.07 16.49 -1.54
CA SER A 320 35.50 16.46 -1.91
C SER A 320 36.23 17.71 -1.41
N LEU A 321 35.60 18.87 -1.53
CA LEU A 321 36.12 20.16 -1.04
C LEU A 321 36.24 20.17 0.49
N LEU A 322 35.20 19.70 1.20
CA LEU A 322 35.17 19.59 2.66
C LEU A 322 36.21 18.59 3.20
N ALA A 323 36.47 17.48 2.50
CA ALA A 323 37.51 16.52 2.88
C ALA A 323 38.94 17.04 2.64
N ALA A 324 39.15 17.84 1.58
CA ALA A 324 40.46 18.40 1.24
C ALA A 324 40.86 19.64 2.08
N LEU A 325 39.89 20.37 2.64
CA LEU A 325 40.11 21.61 3.37
C LEU A 325 40.97 21.45 4.65
N PRO A 326 40.70 20.47 5.55
CA PRO A 326 41.50 20.27 6.76
C PRO A 326 42.98 19.97 6.52
N PRO A 327 43.40 19.00 5.67
CA PRO A 327 44.83 18.77 5.44
C PRO A 327 45.52 19.96 4.74
N LEU A 328 44.79 20.72 3.92
CA LEU A 328 45.35 21.90 3.25
C LEU A 328 45.55 23.08 4.21
N LEU A 329 44.65 23.28 5.18
CA LEU A 329 44.84 24.23 6.29
C LEU A 329 46.01 23.84 7.20
N VAL A 330 46.16 22.54 7.51
CA VAL A 330 47.30 22.03 8.28
C VAL A 330 48.62 22.24 7.53
N ALA A 331 48.65 22.00 6.21
CA ALA A 331 49.82 22.25 5.37
C ALA A 331 50.19 23.74 5.31
N LEU A 332 49.19 24.64 5.21
CA LEU A 332 49.41 26.10 5.24
C LEU A 332 49.93 26.59 6.60
N MET A 333 49.38 26.08 7.72
CA MET A 333 49.92 26.39 9.05
C MET A 333 51.34 25.84 9.24
N ALA A 334 51.62 24.61 8.78
CA ALA A 334 52.96 24.05 8.82
C ALA A 334 53.94 24.89 7.99
N ALA A 335 53.56 25.33 6.79
CA ALA A 335 54.37 26.24 5.97
C ALA A 335 54.61 27.58 6.69
N ALA A 336 53.58 28.20 7.26
CA ALA A 336 53.69 29.47 7.99
C ALA A 336 54.60 29.39 9.23
N ILE A 337 54.70 28.22 9.88
CA ILE A 337 55.58 27.99 11.03
C ILE A 337 57.02 27.63 10.60
N LEU A 338 57.18 26.89 9.50
CA LEU A 338 58.48 26.37 9.04
C LEU A 338 59.26 27.35 8.15
N LEU A 339 58.59 28.13 7.31
CA LEU A 339 59.23 29.13 6.44
C LEU A 339 60.05 30.20 7.22
N PRO A 340 59.55 30.84 8.30
CA PRO A 340 60.34 31.82 9.06
C PRO A 340 61.49 31.20 9.86
N ARG A 341 61.56 29.86 10.00
CA ARG A 341 62.72 29.15 10.58
C ARG A 341 63.83 28.86 9.58
N LYS A 342 63.61 29.05 8.27
CA LYS A 342 64.61 28.77 7.22
C LYS A 342 65.45 29.99 6.81
N TYR A 343 65.16 31.16 7.39
CA TYR A 343 65.81 32.45 7.12
C TYR A 343 66.29 33.14 8.41
N ARG A 344 66.72 32.36 9.42
CA ARG A 344 67.26 32.87 10.68
C ARG A 344 68.46 32.05 11.14
#